data_AF-A0A941DZW6-F1
#
_entry.id   AF-A0A941DZW6-F1
#
_cell.length_a   1.000
_cell.length_b   1.000
_cell.length_c   1.000
_cell.angle_alpha   90.00
_cell.angle_beta   90.00
_cell.angle_gamma   90.00
#
_symmetry.space_group_name_H-M   'P 1'
#
loop_
_entity.id
_entity.type
_entity.pdbx_description
1 polymer ?
#
loop_
_entity_poly.entity_id
_entity_poly.type
_entity_poly.pdbx_seq_one_letter_code
_entity_poly.pdbx_strand_id
1 'polypeptide(L)'
;FGIFQHFLSRATNQRSDEYGGSLENRARFSQEVIADMRDAVGDTMAITLRVSLDETIGELGFSNAEVRDYIEMNKDLPDLWDLAQGTWEDCSGPSRFKEEAAQE
;
A
#
# COMPACT_ATOMS: atom_id res chain seq x y z
N PHE A 1 -10.13 -1.67 -2.75
CA PHE A 1 -8.69 -1.89 -2.86
C PHE A 1 -8.20 -1.32 -4.18
N GLY A 2 -7.18 -0.45 -4.16
CA GLY A 2 -6.67 0.25 -5.34
C GLY A 2 -5.67 -0.59 -6.13
N ILE A 3 -5.30 -0.12 -7.33
CA ILE A 3 -4.37 -0.83 -8.23
C ILE A 3 -2.98 -1.08 -7.61
N PHE A 4 -2.47 -0.17 -6.78
CA PHE A 4 -1.19 -0.36 -6.08
C PHE A 4 -1.19 -1.56 -5.14
N GLN A 5 -2.27 -1.74 -4.37
CA GLN A 5 -2.43 -2.90 -3.49
C GLN A 5 -2.41 -4.21 -4.29
N HIS A 6 -3.04 -4.23 -5.47
CA HIS A 6 -3.08 -5.44 -6.29
C HIS A 6 -1.71 -5.86 -6.83
N PHE A 7 -0.82 -4.90 -7.10
CA PHE A 7 0.58 -5.21 -7.46
C PHE A 7 1.39 -5.64 -6.24
N LEU A 8 1.15 -5.01 -5.09
CA LEU A 8 1.88 -5.31 -3.86
C LEU A 8 1.47 -6.64 -3.22
N SER A 9 0.23 -7.10 -3.33
CA SER A 9 -0.19 -8.36 -2.69
C SER A 9 0.21 -9.61 -3.49
N ARG A 10 0.70 -10.65 -2.81
CA ARG A 10 0.99 -11.96 -3.43
C ARG A 10 -0.30 -12.73 -3.75
N ALA A 11 -1.41 -12.41 -3.10
CA ALA A 11 -2.70 -13.03 -3.39
C ALA A 11 -3.22 -12.63 -4.78
N THR A 12 -3.04 -11.36 -5.15
CA THR A 12 -3.52 -10.80 -6.43
C THR A 12 -2.45 -10.76 -7.51
N ASN A 13 -1.18 -10.52 -7.15
CA ASN A 13 -0.06 -10.49 -8.08
C ASN A 13 0.65 -11.85 -8.15
N GLN A 14 0.22 -12.67 -9.11
CA GLN A 14 0.80 -13.98 -9.41
C GLN A 14 1.67 -13.94 -10.68
N ARG A 15 2.15 -12.75 -11.07
CA ARG A 15 2.99 -12.58 -12.27
C ARG A 15 4.37 -13.21 -12.06
N SER A 16 5.00 -13.63 -13.14
CA SER A 16 6.35 -14.20 -13.17
C SER A 16 7.36 -13.32 -13.91
N ASP A 17 6.98 -12.08 -14.23
CA ASP A 17 7.85 -11.09 -14.88
C ASP A 17 8.45 -10.11 -13.87
N GLU A 18 9.04 -9.02 -14.36
CA GLU A 18 9.70 -7.98 -13.56
C GLU A 18 8.76 -7.18 -12.64
N TYR A 19 7.44 -7.43 -12.71
CA TYR A 19 6.43 -6.83 -11.83
C TYR A 19 5.87 -7.82 -10.81
N GLY A 20 6.33 -9.06 -10.77
CA GLY A 20 5.84 -10.11 -9.86
C GLY A 20 6.94 -10.86 -9.11
N GLY A 21 6.53 -11.69 -8.16
CA GLY A 21 7.45 -12.50 -7.34
C GLY A 21 8.01 -11.72 -6.15
N SER A 22 9.24 -11.23 -6.26
CA SER A 22 9.92 -10.54 -5.14
C SER A 22 9.18 -9.26 -4.73
N LEU A 23 9.41 -8.80 -3.49
CA LEU A 23 8.84 -7.53 -3.03
C LEU A 23 9.32 -6.35 -3.90
N GLU A 24 10.59 -6.35 -4.31
CA GLU A 24 11.17 -5.35 -5.21
C GLU A 24 10.42 -5.28 -6.55
N ASN A 25 10.16 -6.43 -7.19
CA ASN A 25 9.43 -6.48 -8.44
C ASN A 25 7.97 -6.02 -8.27
N ARG A 26 7.31 -6.43 -7.19
CA ARG A 26 5.94 -5.99 -6.88
C ARG A 26 5.87 -4.48 -6.59
N ALA A 27 6.92 -3.91 -5.99
CA ALA A 27 7.03 -2.49 -5.70
C ALA A 27 7.33 -1.64 -6.95
N ARG A 28 7.93 -2.22 -8.00
CA ARG A 28 8.35 -1.53 -9.22
C ARG A 28 7.27 -0.62 -9.81
N PHE A 29 6.04 -1.14 -9.94
CA PHE A 29 4.93 -0.35 -10.48
C PHE A 29 4.65 0.92 -9.66
N SER A 30 4.67 0.82 -8.33
CA SER A 30 4.46 2.00 -7.46
C SER A 30 5.60 3.00 -7.57
N GLN A 31 6.84 2.53 -7.72
CA GLN A 31 8.02 3.38 -7.87
C GLN A 31 7.97 4.16 -9.19
N GLU A 32 7.69 3.48 -10.30
CA GLU A 32 7.60 4.10 -11.63
C GLU A 32 6.51 5.17 -11.69
N VAL A 33 5.31 4.86 -11.18
CA VAL A 33 4.21 5.82 -11.17
C VAL A 33 4.53 7.06 -10.32
N ILE A 34 5.14 6.88 -9.14
CA ILE A 34 5.49 8.02 -8.29
C ILE A 34 6.63 8.85 -8.89
N ALA A 35 7.60 8.21 -9.54
CA ALA A 35 8.65 8.91 -10.26
C ALA A 35 8.08 9.75 -11.41
N ASP A 36 7.21 9.18 -12.25
CA ASP A 36 6.55 9.89 -13.35
C ASP A 36 5.69 11.06 -12.83
N MET A 37 4.99 10.86 -11.71
CA MET A 37 4.23 11.93 -11.06
C MET A 37 5.14 13.05 -10.57
N ARG A 38 6.27 12.72 -9.94
CA ARG A 38 7.26 13.70 -9.46
C ARG A 38 7.87 14.49 -10.60
N ASP A 39 8.19 13.84 -11.72
CA ASP A 39 8.67 14.51 -12.92
C ASP A 39 7.63 15.46 -13.52
N ALA A 40 6.34 15.11 -13.44
CA ALA A 40 5.25 15.94 -13.95
C ALA A 40 4.93 17.17 -13.08
N VAL A 41 4.98 17.05 -11.75
CA VAL A 41 4.60 18.13 -10.82
C VAL A 41 5.79 18.92 -10.27
N GLY A 42 7.00 18.36 -10.36
CA GLY A 42 8.22 18.93 -9.78
C GLY A 42 8.06 19.25 -8.29
N ASP A 43 8.63 20.37 -7.86
CA ASP A 43 8.60 20.81 -6.46
C ASP A 43 7.33 21.59 -6.08
N THR A 44 6.31 21.62 -6.95
CA THR A 44 5.12 22.46 -6.76
C THR A 44 4.02 21.79 -5.95
N MET A 45 4.04 20.46 -5.85
CA MET A 45 3.02 19.67 -5.15
C MET A 45 3.66 18.48 -4.45
N ALA A 46 3.22 18.22 -3.21
CA ALA A 46 3.60 17.02 -2.48
C ALA A 46 2.79 15.80 -2.95
N ILE A 47 3.43 14.64 -2.98
CA ILE A 47 2.86 13.35 -3.37
C ILE A 47 2.76 12.48 -2.12
N THR A 48 1.54 12.09 -1.77
CA THR A 48 1.26 11.18 -0.65
C THR A 48 0.94 9.79 -1.18
N LEU A 49 1.47 8.74 -0.54
CA LEU A 49 1.12 7.36 -0.86
C LEU A 49 0.30 6.75 0.27
N ARG A 50 -0.91 6.28 -0.08
CA ARG A 50 -1.80 5.60 0.85
C ARG A 50 -1.62 4.09 0.78
N VAL A 51 -1.28 3.47 1.91
CA VAL A 51 -0.98 2.03 2.01
C VAL A 51 -1.87 1.34 3.03
N SER A 52 -2.32 0.14 2.67
CA SER A 52 -3.06 -0.75 3.57
C SER A 52 -2.09 -1.38 4.57
N LEU A 53 -2.35 -1.21 5.87
CA LEU A 53 -1.48 -1.69 6.95
C LEU A 53 -1.48 -3.21 7.12
N ASP A 54 -2.58 -3.85 6.76
CA ASP A 54 -2.69 -5.30 6.75
C ASP A 54 -3.74 -5.69 5.72
N GLU A 55 -3.44 -6.71 4.93
CA GLU A 55 -4.40 -7.34 4.06
C GLU A 55 -4.60 -8.79 4.50
N THR A 56 -5.74 -9.04 5.14
CA THR A 56 -6.05 -10.35 5.71
C THR A 56 -6.65 -11.29 4.64
N ILE A 57 -5.87 -11.61 3.59
CA ILE A 57 -6.22 -12.59 2.54
C ILE A 57 -5.35 -13.84 2.70
N GLY A 58 -5.71 -14.71 3.64
CA GLY A 58 -4.98 -15.95 3.92
C GLY A 58 -3.48 -15.73 4.20
N GLU A 59 -2.63 -16.71 3.88
CA GLU A 59 -1.16 -16.61 4.06
C GLU A 59 -0.44 -15.77 2.98
N LEU A 60 -1.17 -15.36 1.94
CA LEU A 60 -0.62 -14.65 0.77
C LEU A 60 -0.96 -13.15 0.75
N GLY A 61 -1.72 -12.70 1.74
CA GLY A 61 -2.03 -11.28 1.92
C GLY A 61 -0.79 -10.45 2.19
N PHE A 62 -0.87 -9.17 1.85
CA PHE A 62 0.19 -8.21 2.17
C PHE A 62 0.18 -7.91 3.68
N SER A 63 0.99 -8.67 4.42
CA SER A 63 1.05 -8.59 5.88
C SER A 63 1.69 -7.30 6.38
N ASN A 64 1.40 -6.90 7.62
CA ASN A 64 2.04 -5.74 8.25
C ASN A 64 3.58 -5.79 8.25
N ALA A 65 4.18 -6.97 8.34
CA ALA A 65 5.64 -7.12 8.26
C ALA A 65 6.17 -6.75 6.86
N GLU A 66 5.54 -7.26 5.80
CA GLU A 66 5.89 -6.88 4.42
C GLU A 66 5.63 -5.40 4.12
N VAL A 67 4.60 -4.80 4.73
CA VAL A 67 4.34 -3.35 4.63
C VAL A 67 5.52 -2.55 5.19
N ARG A 68 6.11 -2.99 6.31
CA ARG A 68 7.28 -2.33 6.91
C ARG A 68 8.51 -2.43 6.01
N ASP A 69 8.77 -3.62 5.47
CA ASP A 69 9.87 -3.84 4.52
C ASP A 69 9.69 -2.98 3.27
N TYR A 70 8.46 -2.84 2.78
CA TYR A 70 8.12 -1.98 1.65
C TYR A 70 8.37 -0.49 1.96
N ILE A 71 7.94 -0.01 3.14
CA ILE A 71 8.17 1.38 3.56
C ILE A 71 9.67 1.63 3.74
N GLU A 72 10.42 0.70 4.33
CA GLU A 72 11.87 0.85 4.51
C GLU A 72 12.61 0.91 3.17
N MET A 73 12.25 0.03 2.24
CA MET A 73 12.81 0.01 0.88
C MET A 73 12.49 1.29 0.09
N ASN A 74 11.36 1.95 0.38
CA ASN A 74 10.84 3.10 -0.38
C ASN A 74 10.72 4.38 0.46
N LYS A 75 11.51 4.52 1.53
CA LYS A 75 11.33 5.57 2.54
C LYS A 75 11.31 7.01 1.97
N ASP A 76 12.02 7.24 0.86
CA ASP A 76 12.19 8.54 0.21
C ASP A 76 11.27 8.71 -1.03
N LEU A 77 10.36 7.75 -1.27
CA LEU A 77 9.51 7.72 -2.47
C LEU A 77 8.35 8.74 -2.40
N PRO A 78 7.41 8.67 -1.43
CA PRO A 78 6.42 9.72 -1.21
C PRO A 78 6.92 10.78 -0.22
N ASP A 79 6.33 11.98 -0.28
CA ASP A 79 6.57 13.03 0.73
C ASP A 79 5.86 12.73 2.06
N LEU A 80 4.80 11.91 2.03
CA LEU A 80 4.07 11.46 3.21
C LEU A 80 3.44 10.08 3.00
N TRP A 81 3.54 9.25 4.04
CA TRP A 81 2.86 7.96 4.13
C TRP A 81 1.49 8.12 4.80
N ASP A 82 0.42 7.85 4.06
CA ASP A 82 -0.95 7.76 4.59
C ASP A 82 -1.25 6.28 4.90
N LEU A 83 -1.31 5.94 6.18
CA LEU A 83 -1.47 4.56 6.64
C LEU A 83 -2.94 4.32 7.00
N ALA A 84 -3.57 3.37 6.31
CA ALA A 84 -4.97 3.03 6.50
C ALA A 84 -5.16 1.55 6.83
N GLN A 85 -6.22 1.23 7.55
CA GLN A 85 -6.61 -0.17 7.76
C GLN A 85 -6.99 -0.86 6.44
N GLY A 86 -6.83 -2.18 6.39
CA GLY A 86 -7.00 -3.00 5.20
C GLY A 86 -8.36 -2.82 4.53
N THR A 87 -9.44 -2.83 5.30
CA THR A 87 -10.79 -2.74 4.76
C THR A 87 -11.48 -1.43 5.17
N TRP A 88 -12.51 -1.03 4.43
CA TRP A 88 -13.37 0.08 4.86
C TRP A 88 -14.04 -0.20 6.20
N GLU A 89 -14.42 -1.44 6.45
CA GLU A 89 -15.11 -1.83 7.68
C GLU A 89 -14.21 -1.70 8.92
N ASP A 90 -12.92 -1.97 8.75
CA ASP A 90 -11.93 -1.83 9.82
C ASP A 90 -11.42 -0.40 9.94
N CYS A 91 -11.38 0.36 8.83
CA CYS A 91 -10.91 1.74 8.80
C CYS A 91 -12.00 2.77 9.21
N SER A 92 -13.24 2.52 8.82
CA SER A 92 -14.33 3.52 8.80
C SER A 92 -15.70 2.88 9.05
N GLY A 93 -15.75 1.80 9.84
CA GLY A 93 -17.01 1.17 10.24
C GLY A 93 -17.92 2.18 10.96
N PRO A 94 -19.21 2.30 10.59
CA PRO A 94 -20.09 3.30 11.18
C PRO A 94 -20.35 2.98 12.66
N SER A 95 -20.47 4.02 13.50
CA SER A 95 -20.71 3.89 14.95
C SER A 95 -21.96 3.10 15.32
N ARG A 96 -22.90 2.92 14.38
CA ARG A 96 -24.08 2.07 14.55
C ARG A 96 -23.74 0.58 14.71
N PHE A 97 -22.62 0.12 14.13
CA PHE A 97 -22.27 -1.31 14.02
C PHE A 97 -20.89 -1.65 14.61
N LYS A 98 -20.19 -0.67 15.20
CA LYS A 98 -18.88 -0.85 15.82
C LYS A 98 -18.91 -0.32 17.25
N GLU A 99 -18.23 -1.01 18.15
CA GLU A 99 -18.07 -0.55 19.53
C GLU A 99 -17.27 0.75 19.58
N GLU A 100 -17.49 1.54 20.64
CA GLU A 100 -16.65 2.70 20.93
C GLU A 100 -15.19 2.24 21.11
N ALA A 101 -14.25 3.02 20.58
CA ALA A 101 -12.82 2.72 20.61
C ALA A 101 -12.41 1.39 19.91
N ALA A 102 -13.17 0.90 18.93
CA ALA A 102 -12.85 -0.34 18.20
C ALA A 102 -11.51 -0.36 17.42
N GLN A 103 -10.76 0.75 17.41
CA GLN A 103 -9.45 0.90 16.76
C GLN A 103 -8.31 1.23 17.74
N GLU A 104 -8.60 1.31 19.06
CA GLU A 104 -7.60 1.52 20.12
C GLU A 104 -6.88 0.23 20.52
#